data_AF-A0A645CSY5-F1
#
_entry.id   AF-A0A645CSY5-F1
#
_cell.length_a   1.000
_cell.length_b   1.000
_cell.length_c   1.000
_cell.angle_alpha   90.00
_cell.angle_beta   90.00
_cell.angle_gamma   90.00
#
_symmetry.space_group_name_H-M   'P 1'
#
loop_
_entity.id
_entity.type
_entity.pdbx_description
1 polymer ?
#
loop_
_entity_poly.entity_id
_entity_poly.type
_entity_poly.pdbx_seq_one_letter_code
_entity_poly.pdbx_strand_id
1 'polypeptide(L)'
;MPFYNFPYTFGFLFSLGIYAQSLQQTENFEETYISLLRDTGSMTTEDLVLKHLGADITQPDFWNQGLEIMAADVKEFLRLTEKYV
;
A
#
# COMPACT_ATOMS: atom_id res chain seq x y z
N MET A 1 14.04 2.27 -22.22
CA MET A 1 13.54 1.13 -21.42
C MET A 1 12.47 1.63 -20.45
N PRO A 2 11.17 1.63 -20.82
CA PRO A 2 10.13 2.30 -20.04
C PRO A 2 9.69 1.57 -18.75
N PHE A 3 10.10 0.31 -18.54
CA PHE A 3 9.58 -0.51 -17.43
C PHE A 3 10.48 -0.61 -16.19
N TYR A 4 11.69 -0.04 -16.18
CA TYR A 4 12.60 -0.17 -15.02
C TYR A 4 12.09 0.57 -13.77
N ASN A 5 11.38 1.68 -13.96
CA ASN A 5 10.85 2.48 -12.85
C ASN A 5 9.54 1.93 -12.30
N PHE A 6 8.84 1.10 -13.07
CA PHE A 6 7.53 0.57 -12.69
C PHE A 6 7.57 -0.22 -11.37
N PRO A 7 8.50 -1.17 -11.15
CA PRO A 7 8.59 -1.89 -9.88
C PRO A 7 8.77 -1.00 -8.65
N TYR A 8 9.45 0.14 -8.78
CA TYR A 8 9.64 1.07 -7.66
C TYR A 8 8.35 1.81 -7.32
N THR A 9 7.67 2.38 -8.32
CA THR A 9 6.39 3.04 -8.11
C THR A 9 5.33 2.06 -7.60
N PHE A 10 5.28 0.87 -8.22
CA PHE A 10 4.39 -0.21 -7.79
C PHE A 10 4.69 -0.60 -6.34
N GLY A 11 5.94 -0.94 -6.02
CA GLY A 11 6.33 -1.40 -4.69
C GLY A 11 6.07 -0.37 -3.60
N PHE A 12 6.30 0.92 -3.88
CA PHE A 12 6.00 2.01 -2.96
C PHE A 12 4.50 2.19 -2.70
N LEU A 13 3.68 2.24 -3.77
CA LEU A 13 2.23 2.36 -3.59
C LEU A 13 1.63 1.10 -2.97
N PHE A 14 2.19 -0.07 -3.31
CA PHE A 14 1.73 -1.35 -2.79
C PHE A 14 2.02 -1.48 -1.29
N SER A 15 3.20 -1.06 -0.82
CA SER A 15 3.53 -1.05 0.61
C SER A 15 2.64 -0.09 1.39
N LEU A 16 2.31 1.09 0.83
CA LEU A 16 1.35 2.01 1.42
C LEU A 16 -0.07 1.43 1.47
N GLY A 17 -0.50 0.71 0.43
CA GLY A 17 -1.80 0.01 0.42
C GLY A 17 -1.87 -1.08 1.48
N ILE A 18 -0.81 -1.90 1.63
CA ILE A 18 -0.70 -2.90 2.71
C ILE A 18 -0.77 -2.22 4.08
N TYR A 19 -0.06 -1.10 4.25
CA TYR A 19 -0.10 -0.34 5.50
C TYR A 19 -1.48 0.26 5.79
N ALA A 20 -2.18 0.77 4.78
CA ALA A 20 -3.54 1.26 4.94
C ALA A 20 -4.52 0.14 5.39
N GLN A 21 -4.33 -1.08 4.89
CA GLN A 21 -5.07 -2.26 5.35
C GLN A 21 -4.71 -2.62 6.80
N SER A 22 -3.45 -2.50 7.20
CA SER A 22 -3.02 -2.75 8.58
C SER A 22 -3.62 -1.78 9.59
N LEU A 23 -3.94 -0.55 9.17
CA LEU A 23 -4.61 0.44 10.01
C LEU A 23 -6.12 0.15 10.19
N GLN A 24 -6.73 -0.59 9.26
CA GLN A 24 -8.15 -0.96 9.31
C GLN A 24 -8.39 -2.31 10.01
N GLN A 25 -7.47 -3.25 9.84
CA GLN A 25 -7.55 -4.57 10.45
C GLN A 25 -6.81 -4.58 11.80
N THR A 26 -7.57 -4.62 12.90
CA THR A 26 -7.04 -4.52 14.26
C THR A 26 -6.59 -5.86 14.85
N GLU A 27 -7.00 -6.99 14.27
CA GLU A 27 -6.66 -8.34 14.76
C GLU A 27 -5.99 -9.17 13.66
N ASN A 28 -4.95 -9.93 14.02
CA ASN A 28 -4.25 -10.92 13.20
C ASN A 28 -3.58 -10.40 11.91
N PHE A 29 -3.41 -9.08 11.74
CA PHE A 29 -2.74 -8.54 10.56
C PHE A 29 -1.30 -9.05 10.38
N GLU A 30 -0.57 -9.29 11.48
CA GLU A 30 0.78 -9.88 11.42
C GLU A 30 0.77 -11.24 10.71
N GLU A 31 -0.15 -12.13 11.08
CA GLU A 31 -0.27 -13.46 10.46
C GLU A 31 -0.67 -13.35 8.98
N THR A 32 -1.58 -12.43 8.67
CA THR A 32 -1.94 -12.09 7.28
C THR A 32 -0.72 -11.63 6.50
N TYR A 33 0.09 -10.72 7.05
CA TYR A 33 1.28 -10.18 6.40
C TYR A 33 2.36 -11.25 6.20
N ILE A 34 2.60 -12.10 7.20
CA ILE A 34 3.53 -13.24 7.09
C ILE A 34 3.08 -14.19 5.98
N SER A 35 1.77 -14.47 5.88
CA SER A 35 1.22 -15.37 4.86
C SER A 35 1.35 -14.77 3.46
N LEU A 36 1.12 -13.46 3.30
CA LEU A 36 1.36 -12.72 2.07
C LEU A 36 2.83 -12.80 1.64
N LEU A 37 3.77 -12.55 2.56
CA LEU A 37 5.20 -12.64 2.27
C LEU A 37 5.63 -14.05 1.87
N ARG A 38 5.09 -15.08 2.54
CA ARG A 38 5.38 -16.48 2.25
C ARG A 38 4.97 -16.89 0.83
N ASP A 39 3.84 -16.39 0.36
CA ASP A 39 3.29 -16.73 -0.96
C ASP A 39 3.78 -15.81 -2.09
N THR A 40 4.56 -14.76 -1.76
CA THR A 40 5.08 -13.82 -2.75
C THR A 40 5.94 -14.53 -3.80
N GLY A 41 5.65 -14.30 -5.08
CA GLY A 41 6.36 -14.91 -6.21
C GLY A 41 5.88 -16.32 -6.58
N SER A 42 4.91 -16.89 -5.85
CA SER A 42 4.31 -18.19 -6.17
C SER A 42 3.01 -18.09 -6.97
N MET A 43 2.41 -16.89 -7.06
CA MET A 43 1.16 -16.59 -7.76
C MET A 43 1.18 -15.17 -8.35
N THR A 44 0.14 -14.78 -9.09
CA THR A 44 0.00 -13.40 -9.58
C THR A 44 -0.16 -12.43 -8.40
N THR A 45 0.19 -11.16 -8.59
CA THR A 45 0.06 -10.18 -7.51
C THR A 45 -1.40 -9.93 -7.16
N GLU A 46 -2.28 -9.99 -8.15
CA GLU A 46 -3.73 -9.91 -8.01
C GLU A 46 -4.25 -11.05 -7.12
N ASP A 47 -3.88 -12.30 -7.42
CA ASP A 47 -4.26 -13.47 -6.61
C ASP A 47 -3.68 -13.39 -5.19
N LEU A 48 -2.43 -12.93 -5.06
CA LEU A 48 -1.76 -12.79 -3.78
C LEU A 48 -2.52 -11.84 -2.85
N VAL A 49 -2.91 -10.68 -3.37
CA VAL A 49 -3.58 -9.63 -2.59
C VAL A 49 -5.03 -10.03 -2.31
N LEU A 50 -5.74 -10.59 -3.29
CA LEU A 50 -7.09 -11.08 -3.10
C LEU A 50 -7.13 -12.17 -2.02
N LYS A 51 -6.17 -13.11 -2.04
CA LYS A 51 -6.08 -14.21 -1.08
C LYS A 51 -5.83 -13.75 0.35
N HIS A 52 -4.88 -12.83 0.56
CA HIS A 52 -4.40 -12.49 1.90
C HIS A 52 -5.05 -11.23 2.47
N LEU A 53 -5.38 -10.26 1.63
CA LEU A 53 -5.94 -8.97 2.06
C LEU A 53 -7.40 -8.78 1.66
N GLY A 54 -7.98 -9.70 0.87
CA GLY A 54 -9.36 -9.59 0.41
C GLY A 54 -9.62 -8.40 -0.52
N ALA A 55 -8.56 -7.79 -1.06
CA ALA A 55 -8.64 -6.59 -1.89
C ALA A 55 -8.39 -6.90 -3.37
N ASP A 56 -8.99 -6.11 -4.25
CA ASP A 56 -8.76 -6.15 -5.69
C ASP A 56 -7.85 -4.98 -6.10
N ILE A 57 -6.59 -5.29 -6.42
CA ILE A 57 -5.60 -4.30 -6.85
C ILE A 57 -5.77 -3.84 -8.31
N THR A 58 -6.67 -4.45 -9.06
CA THR A 58 -7.06 -3.95 -10.39
C THR A 58 -7.99 -2.74 -10.26
N GLN A 59 -8.57 -2.52 -9.07
CA GLN A 59 -9.42 -1.38 -8.77
C GLN A 59 -8.65 -0.23 -8.11
N PRO A 60 -9.05 1.02 -8.33
CA PRO A 60 -8.40 2.19 -7.75
C PRO A 60 -8.50 2.25 -6.22
N ASP A 61 -9.51 1.61 -5.62
CA ASP A 61 -9.79 1.72 -4.18
C ASP A 61 -8.63 1.27 -3.29
N PHE A 62 -7.92 0.20 -3.67
CA PHE A 62 -6.73 -0.24 -2.93
C PHE A 62 -5.62 0.83 -2.95
N TRP A 63 -5.40 1.44 -4.10
CA TRP A 63 -4.35 2.44 -4.30
C TRP A 63 -4.69 3.78 -3.64
N ASN A 64 -5.97 4.19 -3.71
CA ASN A 64 -6.45 5.42 -3.10
C ASN A 64 -6.21 5.43 -1.58
N GLN A 65 -6.35 4.29 -0.92
CA GLN A 65 -6.07 4.17 0.51
C GLN A 65 -4.61 4.51 0.85
N GLY A 66 -3.65 4.07 0.04
CA GLY A 66 -2.24 4.45 0.22
C GLY A 66 -1.98 5.92 -0.11
N LEU A 67 -2.65 6.47 -1.12
CA LEU A 67 -2.55 7.89 -1.49
C LEU A 67 -3.08 8.82 -0.40
N GLU A 68 -4.11 8.43 0.33
CA GLU A 68 -4.63 9.22 1.47
C GLU A 68 -3.58 9.38 2.59
N ILE A 69 -2.75 8.36 2.82
CA ILE A 69 -1.63 8.44 3.78
C ILE A 69 -0.63 9.51 3.32
N MET A 70 -0.23 9.46 2.04
CA MET A 70 0.66 10.48 1.49
C MET A 70 0.04 11.89 1.55
N ALA A 71 -1.25 12.00 1.25
CA ALA A 71 -1.95 13.28 1.31
C ALA A 71 -1.98 13.83 2.75
N ALA A 72 -2.12 12.97 3.76
CA ALA A 72 -2.02 13.35 5.16
C ALA A 72 -0.62 13.87 5.52
N ASP A 73 0.44 13.16 5.10
CA ASP A 73 1.82 13.60 5.33
C ASP A 73 2.13 14.95 4.68
N VAL A 74 1.63 15.18 3.45
CA VAL A 74 1.77 16.47 2.76
C VAL A 74 1.04 17.58 3.52
N LYS A 75 -0.20 17.34 3.97
CA LYS A 75 -0.96 18.31 4.77
C LYS A 75 -0.21 18.65 6.07
N GLU A 76 0.36 17.65 6.73
CA GLU A 76 1.12 17.85 7.96
C GLU A 76 2.41 18.65 7.70
N PHE A 77 3.13 18.34 6.63
CA PHE A 77 4.30 19.10 6.23
C PHE A 77 3.97 20.58 5.98
N LEU A 78 2.89 20.87 5.24
CA LEU A 78 2.43 22.23 4.99
C LEU A 78 2.09 22.96 6.30
N ARG A 79 1.38 22.28 7.22
CA ARG A 79 1.05 22.84 8.53
C ARG A 79 2.30 23.17 9.36
N LEU A 80 3.30 22.28 9.36
CA LEU A 80 4.56 22.49 10.10
C LEU A 80 5.41 23.61 9.50
N THR A 81 5.28 23.86 8.19
CA THR A 81 6.08 24.83 7.45
C THR A 81 5.41 26.19 7.24
N GLU A 82 4.16 26.35 7.67
CA GLU A 82 3.38 27.59 7.50
C GLU A 82 4.12 28.86 7.96
N LYS A 83 4.90 28.77 9.03
CA LYS A 83 5.71 29.90 9.54
C LYS A 83 6.95 30.28 8.71
N TYR A 84 7.28 29.48 7.70
CA TYR A 84 8.44 29.67 6.82
C TYR A 84 8.04 30.07 5.38
N VAL A 85 6.74 30.13 5.10
CA VAL A 85 6.16 30.68 3.86
C VAL A 85 5.82 32.14 4.08
#